data_AF-A0A962Z1S5-F1
#
_entry.id   AF-A0A962Z1S5-F1
#
_cell.length_a   1.000
_cell.length_b   1.000
_cell.length_c   1.000
_cell.angle_alpha   90.00
_cell.angle_beta   90.00
_cell.angle_gamma   90.00
#
_symmetry.space_group_name_H-M   'P 1'
#
loop_
_entity.id
_entity.type
_entity.pdbx_description
1 polymer ?
#
loop_
_entity_poly.entity_id
_entity_poly.type
_entity_poly.pdbx_seq_one_letter_code
_entity_poly.pdbx_strand_id
1 'polypeptide(L)'
;GALDVLGDAVRDGLVISKPGHLDHATLAARGLQALEGGHPIPNVDSLKAGAALLDFLHRQPADRALLFLISGGTSSLVEVLHEGVGLDDLRRVNEWLLGSGLSIEKMNRVRKSISAIKGGRLLRHMVGREVTGLYISDVRWDDPA
;
A
#
# COMPACT_ATOMS: atom_id res chain seq x y z
N GLY A 1 14.20 -3.36 12.96
CA GLY A 1 14.81 -2.66 11.81
C GLY A 1 14.67 -1.16 11.97
N ALA A 2 13.69 -0.54 11.29
CA ALA A 2 13.52 0.92 11.33
C ALA A 2 13.27 1.48 12.74
N LEU A 3 12.44 0.83 13.55
CA LEU A 3 12.23 1.23 14.94
C LEU A 3 13.52 1.21 15.77
N ASP A 4 14.41 0.24 15.53
CA ASP A 4 15.65 0.12 16.29
C ASP A 4 16.65 1.23 15.94
N VAL A 5 16.62 1.69 14.68
CA VAL A 5 17.52 2.76 14.17
C VAL A 5 16.98 4.14 14.49
N LEU A 6 15.67 4.35 14.31
CA LEU A 6 15.04 5.66 14.44
C LEU A 6 14.56 5.95 15.87
N GLY A 7 14.27 4.91 16.67
CA GLY A 7 13.81 5.04 18.05
C GLY A 7 12.68 6.05 18.20
N ASP A 8 12.84 6.99 19.13
CA ASP A 8 11.88 8.04 19.47
C ASP A 8 11.63 9.07 18.35
N ALA A 9 12.38 9.02 17.24
CA ALA A 9 12.07 9.81 16.06
C ALA A 9 10.80 9.32 15.36
N VAL A 10 10.42 8.05 15.53
CA VAL A 10 9.16 7.51 15.03
C VAL A 10 8.02 7.98 15.93
N ARG A 11 7.12 8.79 15.38
CA ARG A 11 5.99 9.38 16.14
C ARG A 11 4.67 8.68 15.95
N ASP A 12 4.49 8.06 14.80
CA ASP A 12 3.30 7.31 14.43
C ASP A 12 3.71 6.35 13.31
N GLY A 13 2.94 5.30 13.09
CA GLY A 13 3.21 4.36 12.01
C GLY A 13 2.06 3.44 11.68
N LEU A 14 2.01 3.08 10.41
CA LEU A 14 1.03 2.17 9.83
C LEU A 14 1.77 1.02 9.15
N VAL A 15 1.41 -0.20 9.52
CA VAL A 15 1.94 -1.44 8.95
C VAL A 15 0.80 -2.16 8.25
N ILE A 16 0.98 -2.43 6.95
CA ILE A 16 0.03 -3.22 6.17
C ILE A 16 0.75 -4.45 5.63
N SER A 17 0.22 -5.65 5.88
CA SER A 17 0.80 -6.91 5.39
C SER A 17 -0.29 -7.89 4.96
N LYS A 18 0.12 -9.06 4.47
CA LYS A 18 -0.81 -10.15 4.12
C LYS A 18 -1.41 -10.79 5.39
N PRO A 19 -2.52 -11.53 5.26
CA PRO A 19 -3.16 -12.16 6.41
C PRO A 19 -2.24 -13.14 7.13
N GLY A 20 -2.26 -13.10 8.46
CA GLY A 20 -1.47 -13.99 9.33
C GLY A 20 0.02 -13.66 9.39
N HIS A 21 0.45 -12.48 8.91
CA HIS A 21 1.85 -12.06 8.91
C HIS A 21 2.15 -10.94 9.91
N LEU A 22 1.15 -10.45 10.65
CA LEU A 22 1.33 -9.41 11.65
C LEU A 22 1.21 -9.97 13.06
N ASP A 23 2.18 -9.63 13.89
CA ASP A 23 2.03 -9.71 15.34
C ASP A 23 1.40 -8.41 15.83
N HIS A 24 0.06 -8.40 15.89
CA HIS A 24 -0.71 -7.23 16.31
C HIS A 24 -0.37 -6.78 17.73
N ALA A 25 -0.08 -7.70 18.65
CA ALA A 25 0.23 -7.37 20.03
C ALA A 25 1.56 -6.62 20.13
N THR A 26 2.59 -7.13 19.43
CA THR A 26 3.91 -6.48 19.39
C THR A 26 3.83 -5.12 18.71
N LEU A 27 3.11 -5.00 17.58
CA LEU A 27 2.96 -3.72 16.87
C LEU A 27 2.20 -2.69 17.72
N ALA A 28 1.11 -3.09 18.37
CA ALA A 28 0.35 -2.21 19.27
C ALA A 28 1.19 -1.76 20.47
N ALA A 29 1.99 -2.64 21.07
CA ALA A 29 2.92 -2.30 22.14
C ALA A 29 4.04 -1.33 21.71
N ARG A 30 4.25 -1.19 20.40
CA ARG A 30 5.16 -0.20 19.79
C ARG A 30 4.42 1.04 19.26
N GLY A 31 3.12 1.17 19.53
CA GLY A 31 2.31 2.30 19.08
C GLY A 31 2.02 2.30 17.57
N LEU A 32 2.16 1.16 16.89
CA LEU A 32 1.94 1.05 15.45
C LEU A 32 0.53 0.54 15.15
N GLN A 33 -0.11 1.16 14.17
CA GLN A 33 -1.36 0.71 13.56
C GLN A 33 -1.05 -0.46 12.63
N ALA A 34 -1.82 -1.54 12.69
CA ALA A 34 -1.57 -2.77 11.95
C ALA A 34 -2.84 -3.22 11.22
N LEU A 35 -2.76 -3.40 9.90
CA LEU A 35 -3.88 -3.83 9.06
C LEU A 35 -3.43 -4.94 8.11
N GLU A 36 -4.36 -5.81 7.77
CA GLU A 36 -4.11 -6.87 6.80
C GLU A 36 -4.88 -6.59 5.51
N GLY A 37 -4.20 -6.75 4.37
CA GLY A 37 -4.75 -6.58 3.04
C GLY A 37 -4.90 -7.91 2.30
N GLY A 38 -5.75 -7.95 1.29
CA GLY A 38 -5.90 -9.13 0.42
C GLY A 38 -4.62 -9.43 -0.35
N HIS A 39 -4.19 -10.69 -0.32
CA HIS A 39 -3.03 -11.17 -1.08
C HIS A 39 -3.28 -12.61 -1.55
N PRO A 40 -2.99 -12.99 -2.81
CA PRO A 40 -2.34 -12.19 -3.86
C PRO A 40 -3.28 -11.29 -4.69
N ILE A 41 -4.58 -11.33 -4.41
CA ILE A 41 -5.61 -10.57 -5.15
C ILE A 41 -6.19 -9.51 -4.19
N PRO A 42 -6.28 -8.24 -4.59
CA PRO A 42 -6.86 -7.22 -3.74
C PRO A 42 -8.35 -7.49 -3.48
N ASN A 43 -8.78 -7.25 -2.26
CA ASN A 43 -10.14 -7.51 -1.79
C ASN A 43 -10.68 -6.32 -0.97
N VAL A 44 -11.77 -6.54 -0.23
CA VAL A 44 -12.36 -5.52 0.63
C VAL A 44 -11.38 -5.02 1.71
N ASP A 45 -10.51 -5.88 2.22
CA ASP A 45 -9.53 -5.51 3.24
C ASP A 45 -8.38 -4.69 2.63
N SER A 46 -8.04 -4.93 1.36
CA SER A 46 -7.14 -4.04 0.62
C SER A 46 -7.70 -2.63 0.46
N LEU A 47 -9.02 -2.50 0.27
CA LEU A 47 -9.70 -1.21 0.20
C LEU A 47 -9.74 -0.50 1.56
N LYS A 48 -10.02 -1.23 2.64
CA LYS A 48 -9.93 -0.70 4.01
C LYS A 48 -8.52 -0.22 4.33
N ALA A 49 -7.51 -1.00 3.97
CA ALA A 49 -6.11 -0.64 4.15
C ALA A 49 -5.73 0.61 3.34
N GLY A 50 -6.24 0.75 2.11
CA GLY A 50 -6.04 1.96 1.31
C GLY A 50 -6.68 3.20 1.90
N ALA A 51 -7.92 3.09 2.38
CA ALA A 51 -8.58 4.18 3.10
C ALA A 51 -7.80 4.60 4.36
N ALA A 52 -7.40 3.62 5.18
CA ALA A 52 -6.61 3.88 6.37
C ALA A 52 -5.24 4.50 6.06
N LEU A 53 -4.60 4.13 4.95
CA LEU A 53 -3.36 4.76 4.49
C LEU A 53 -3.58 6.25 4.15
N LEU A 54 -4.64 6.59 3.41
CA LEU A 54 -4.93 7.99 3.10
C LEU A 54 -5.25 8.79 4.37
N ASP A 55 -6.08 8.24 5.25
CA ASP A 55 -6.40 8.85 6.53
C ASP A 55 -5.15 9.03 7.40
N PHE A 56 -4.25 8.05 7.40
CA PHE A 56 -2.98 8.12 8.11
C PHE A 56 -2.14 9.29 7.59
N LEU A 57 -1.96 9.39 6.27
CA LEU A 57 -1.18 10.47 5.64
C LEU A 57 -1.79 11.85 5.88
N HIS A 58 -3.11 11.97 5.82
CA HIS A 58 -3.83 13.24 6.01
C HIS A 58 -3.80 13.73 7.47
N ARG A 59 -3.71 12.82 8.44
CA ARG A 59 -3.58 13.18 9.88
C ARG A 59 -2.18 13.61 10.28
N GLN A 60 -1.15 13.31 9.49
CA GLN A 60 0.22 13.70 9.86
C GLN A 60 0.43 15.21 9.70
N PRO A 61 1.10 15.89 10.66
CA PRO A 61 1.47 17.30 10.54
C PRO A 61 2.30 17.58 9.27
N ALA A 62 2.11 18.73 8.63
CA ALA A 62 2.69 19.04 7.31
C ALA A 62 4.23 19.06 7.27
N ASP A 63 4.88 19.32 8.39
CA ASP A 63 6.33 19.36 8.58
C ASP A 63 6.95 17.99 8.89
N ARG A 64 6.15 16.92 8.97
CA ARG A 64 6.65 15.56 9.18
C ARG A 64 7.23 14.97 7.91
N ALA A 65 8.49 14.53 8.02
CA ALA A 65 9.09 13.61 7.08
C ALA A 65 8.37 12.25 7.12
N LEU A 66 8.21 11.63 5.95
CA LEU A 66 7.55 10.34 5.79
C LEU A 66 8.57 9.29 5.35
N LEU A 67 8.55 8.13 6.01
CA LEU A 67 9.35 6.97 5.63
C LEU A 67 8.42 5.86 5.14
N PHE A 68 8.59 5.46 3.89
CA PHE A 68 7.92 4.31 3.30
C PHE A 68 8.87 3.13 3.27
N LEU A 69 8.43 2.00 3.84
CA LEU A 69 9.13 0.72 3.78
C LEU A 69 8.27 -0.24 2.96
N ILE A 70 8.69 -0.51 1.72
CA ILE A 70 7.88 -1.24 0.74
C ILE A 70 8.60 -2.53 0.35
N SER A 71 7.89 -3.65 0.44
CA SER A 71 8.35 -4.95 -0.05
C SER A 71 7.38 -5.52 -1.10
N GLY A 72 7.75 -6.67 -1.69
CA GLY A 72 6.90 -7.43 -2.59
C GLY A 72 5.50 -7.74 -2.03
N GLY A 73 4.52 -7.88 -2.93
CA GLY A 73 3.11 -8.16 -2.61
C GLY A 73 2.22 -6.93 -2.36
N THR A 74 2.81 -5.75 -2.15
CA THR A 74 2.10 -4.48 -1.84
C THR A 74 1.05 -4.06 -2.87
N SER A 75 1.20 -4.46 -4.14
CA SER A 75 0.24 -4.16 -5.21
C SER A 75 -1.17 -4.71 -4.94
N SER A 76 -1.29 -5.78 -4.15
CA SER A 76 -2.55 -6.39 -3.74
C SER A 76 -3.00 -5.96 -2.34
N LEU A 77 -2.05 -5.69 -1.45
CA LEU A 77 -2.34 -5.41 -0.03
C LEU A 77 -3.07 -4.08 0.20
N VAL A 78 -2.83 -3.08 -0.65
CA VAL A 78 -3.36 -1.73 -0.46
C VAL A 78 -3.95 -1.23 -1.77
N GLU A 79 -5.21 -0.81 -1.74
CA GLU A 79 -5.89 -0.27 -2.91
C GLU A 79 -6.83 0.87 -2.54
N VAL A 80 -6.86 1.88 -3.40
CA VAL A 80 -7.88 2.93 -3.40
C VAL A 80 -8.36 3.04 -4.83
N LEU A 81 -9.66 2.91 -5.04
CA LEU A 81 -10.26 2.98 -6.37
C LEU A 81 -10.59 4.43 -6.72
N HIS A 82 -10.65 4.74 -8.02
CA HIS A 82 -11.19 6.00 -8.48
C HIS A 82 -12.67 6.15 -8.10
N GLU A 83 -13.13 7.39 -7.96
CA GLU A 83 -14.54 7.69 -7.74
C GLU A 83 -15.41 7.03 -8.82
N GLY A 84 -16.52 6.42 -8.40
CA GLY A 84 -17.42 5.67 -9.28
C GLY A 84 -17.00 4.23 -9.57
N VAL A 85 -15.85 3.75 -9.05
CA VAL A 85 -15.42 2.35 -9.17
C VAL A 85 -15.55 1.65 -7.82
N GLY A 86 -16.32 0.57 -7.77
CA GLY A 86 -16.64 -0.16 -6.55
C GLY A 86 -15.89 -1.48 -6.36
N LEU A 87 -16.15 -2.14 -5.23
CA LEU A 87 -15.61 -3.47 -4.92
C LEU A 87 -16.00 -4.52 -5.97
N ASP A 88 -17.22 -4.45 -6.51
CA ASP A 88 -17.67 -5.41 -7.52
C ASP A 88 -16.97 -5.20 -8.86
N ASP A 89 -16.64 -3.96 -9.22
CA ASP A 89 -15.82 -3.67 -10.40
C ASP A 89 -14.41 -4.20 -10.21
N LEU A 90 -13.82 -4.00 -9.03
CA LEU A 90 -12.51 -4.55 -8.68
C LEU A 90 -12.50 -6.08 -8.79
N ARG A 91 -13.55 -6.76 -8.31
CA ARG A 91 -13.70 -8.23 -8.44
C ARG A 91 -13.76 -8.64 -9.91
N ARG A 92 -14.65 -8.04 -10.71
CA ARG A 92 -14.80 -8.34 -12.14
C ARG A 92 -13.52 -8.13 -12.91
N VAL A 93 -12.80 -7.03 -12.65
CA VAL A 93 -11.51 -6.75 -13.30
C VAL A 93 -10.48 -7.82 -12.93
N ASN A 94 -10.38 -8.21 -11.66
CA ASN A 94 -9.43 -9.24 -11.24
C ASN A 94 -9.77 -10.63 -11.82
N GLU A 95 -11.04 -11.02 -11.83
CA GLU A 95 -11.48 -12.27 -12.45
C GLU A 95 -11.15 -12.31 -13.95
N TRP A 96 -11.48 -11.24 -14.67
CA TRP A 96 -11.15 -11.10 -16.08
C TRP A 96 -9.63 -11.15 -16.31
N LEU A 97 -8.84 -10.43 -15.50
CA LEU A 97 -7.38 -10.42 -15.62
C LEU A 97 -6.77 -11.81 -15.44
N LEU A 98 -7.25 -12.60 -14.47
CA LEU A 98 -6.76 -13.96 -14.24
C LEU A 98 -7.08 -14.91 -15.40
N GLY A 99 -8.22 -14.71 -16.08
CA GLY A 99 -8.59 -15.49 -17.27
C GLY A 99 -8.04 -14.96 -18.60
N SER A 100 -7.42 -13.77 -18.61
CA SER A 100 -7.09 -13.04 -19.85
C SER A 100 -5.87 -13.54 -20.61
N GLY A 101 -5.00 -14.33 -19.97
CA GLY A 101 -3.69 -14.70 -20.54
C GLY A 101 -2.72 -13.52 -20.71
N LEU A 102 -3.03 -12.35 -20.16
CA LEU A 102 -2.14 -11.19 -20.19
C LEU A 102 -0.87 -11.43 -19.37
N SER A 103 0.25 -10.84 -19.81
CA SER A 103 1.47 -10.83 -19.02
C SER A 103 1.28 -10.02 -17.73
N ILE A 104 2.09 -10.28 -16.71
CA ILE A 104 1.99 -9.58 -15.41
C ILE A 104 2.11 -8.06 -15.55
N GLU A 105 2.94 -7.58 -16.48
CA GLU A 105 3.11 -6.16 -16.76
C GLU A 105 1.82 -5.55 -17.35
N LYS A 106 1.14 -6.28 -18.24
CA LYS A 106 -0.15 -5.87 -18.80
C LYS A 106 -1.23 -5.86 -17.74
N MET A 107 -1.29 -6.89 -16.88
CA MET A 107 -2.23 -6.95 -15.77
C MET A 107 -2.03 -5.76 -14.80
N ASN A 108 -0.77 -5.46 -14.47
CA ASN A 108 -0.43 -4.33 -13.60
C ASN A 108 -0.81 -2.98 -14.22
N ARG A 109 -0.70 -2.81 -15.55
CA ARG A 109 -1.18 -1.58 -16.22
C ARG A 109 -2.69 -1.39 -16.07
N VAL A 110 -3.49 -2.44 -16.23
CA VAL A 110 -4.95 -2.37 -16.02
C VAL A 110 -5.27 -2.07 -14.55
N ARG A 111 -4.61 -2.73 -13.61
CA ARG A 111 -4.79 -2.42 -12.18
C ARG A 111 -4.42 -0.98 -11.84
N LYS A 112 -3.35 -0.44 -12.44
CA LYS A 112 -2.97 0.97 -12.28
C LYS A 112 -4.00 1.94 -12.87
N SER A 113 -4.80 1.56 -13.87
CA SER A 113 -5.77 2.48 -14.47
C SER A 113 -7.02 2.68 -13.60
N ILE A 114 -7.36 1.72 -12.75
CA ILE A 114 -8.51 1.81 -11.84
C ILE A 114 -8.14 2.32 -10.44
N SER A 115 -6.84 2.38 -10.13
CA SER A 115 -6.32 2.78 -8.83
C SER A 115 -6.05 4.27 -8.73
N ALA A 116 -6.54 4.88 -7.65
CA ALA A 116 -6.30 6.27 -7.28
C ALA A 116 -4.95 6.50 -6.57
N ILE A 117 -4.26 5.44 -6.11
CA ILE A 117 -2.97 5.57 -5.39
C ILE A 117 -1.78 4.99 -6.15
N LYS A 118 -1.98 4.05 -7.08
CA LYS A 118 -0.89 3.46 -7.87
C LYS A 118 -0.43 4.37 -9.00
N GLY A 119 0.73 4.06 -9.61
CA GLY A 119 1.29 4.83 -10.72
C GLY A 119 1.69 6.25 -10.31
N GLY A 120 2.33 6.38 -9.15
CA GLY A 120 2.77 7.67 -8.58
C GLY A 120 1.65 8.55 -8.01
N ARG A 121 0.37 8.15 -8.10
CA ARG A 121 -0.74 8.98 -7.63
C ARG A 121 -0.76 9.17 -6.11
N LEU A 122 -0.26 8.21 -5.33
CA LEU A 122 -0.09 8.35 -3.88
C LEU A 122 0.75 9.58 -3.51
N LEU A 123 1.76 9.93 -4.33
CA LEU A 123 2.64 11.09 -4.10
C LEU A 123 1.87 12.41 -4.01
N ARG A 124 0.68 12.49 -4.63
CA ARG A 124 -0.19 13.67 -4.57
C ARG A 124 -0.68 13.97 -3.16
N HIS A 125 -0.72 12.97 -2.27
CA HIS A 125 -1.10 13.12 -0.86
C HIS A 125 0.06 13.61 0.02
N MET A 126 1.25 13.78 -0.55
CA MET A 126 2.49 14.05 0.19
C MET A 126 3.26 15.27 -0.34
N VAL A 127 2.61 16.09 -1.15
CA VAL A 127 3.21 17.29 -1.74
C VAL A 127 3.71 18.23 -0.63
N GLY A 128 4.94 18.71 -0.77
CA GLY A 128 5.57 19.62 0.19
C GLY A 128 6.21 18.95 1.41
N ARG A 129 6.19 17.61 1.49
CA ARG A 129 6.80 16.84 2.57
C ARG A 129 8.10 16.19 2.11
N GLU A 130 9.04 16.00 3.04
CA GLU A 130 10.18 15.12 2.81
C GLU A 130 9.70 13.66 2.82
N VAL A 131 9.96 12.92 1.74
CA VAL A 131 9.53 11.53 1.59
C VAL A 131 10.74 10.67 1.23
N THR A 132 11.05 9.72 2.11
CA THR A 132 12.06 8.68 1.86
C THR A 132 11.36 7.35 1.64
N GLY A 133 11.64 6.67 0.52
CA GLY A 133 11.15 5.33 0.23
C GLY A 133 12.29 4.33 0.19
N LEU A 134 12.20 3.27 0.99
CA LEU A 134 13.11 2.12 0.96
C LEU A 134 12.35 0.91 0.42
N TYR A 135 12.89 0.29 -0.63
CA TYR A 135 12.23 -0.75 -1.39
C TYR A 135 13.02 -2.04 -1.34
N ILE A 136 12.33 -3.16 -1.09
CA ILE A 136 12.85 -4.51 -1.27
C ILE A 136 12.06 -5.12 -2.44
N SER A 137 12.71 -5.20 -3.60
CA SER A 137 12.09 -5.67 -4.85
C SER A 137 12.49 -7.11 -5.14
N ASP A 138 11.49 -7.93 -5.44
CA ASP A 138 11.63 -9.26 -6.06
C ASP A 138 11.34 -9.22 -7.58
N VAL A 139 11.13 -8.03 -8.14
CA VAL A 139 10.91 -7.80 -9.56
C VAL A 139 12.26 -7.71 -10.28
N ARG A 140 12.38 -8.39 -11.43
CA ARG A 140 13.58 -8.28 -12.27
C ARG A 140 13.81 -6.83 -12.66
N TRP A 141 15.03 -6.34 -12.44
CA TRP A 141 15.51 -4.98 -12.78
C TRP A 141 15.08 -3.84 -11.84
N ASP A 142 14.49 -4.13 -10.69
CA ASP A 142 14.17 -3.14 -9.65
C ASP A 142 13.33 -1.94 -10.14
N ASP A 143 12.45 -2.13 -11.12
CA ASP A 143 11.57 -1.08 -11.65
C ASP A 143 10.49 -0.68 -10.61
N PRO A 144 10.52 0.57 -10.09
CA PRO A 144 9.56 1.02 -9.07
C PRO A 144 8.24 1.58 -9.66
N ALA A 145 8.06 1.57 -10.99
CA ALA A 145 6.96 2.24 -11.69
C ALA A 145 5.57 1.64 -11.46
#